data_AF-A0A7H8V2U4-F1
#
_entry.id   AF-A0A7H8V2U4-F1
#
_cell.length_a   1.000
_cell.length_b   1.000
_cell.length_c   1.000
_cell.angle_alpha   90.00
_cell.angle_beta   90.00
_cell.angle_gamma   90.00
#
_symmetry.space_group_name_H-M   'P 1'
#
loop_
_entity.id
_entity.type
_entity.pdbx_description
1 polymer ?
#
loop_
_entity_poly.entity_id
_entity_poly.type
_entity_poly.pdbx_seq_one_letter_code
_entity_poly.pdbx_strand_id
1 'polypeptide(L)'
;MDTKDKIISIIQNVGGRSNITNAWHCVTRLRFELKDNSKVNIDELKKIPGVLGTSFAKEQFQVIIGVGVDKYYDVLIEELGTNANTPVEADEREKRKDTITWFMDVVSSIFGPLVPAIAGAGMIKGLMGGLVALGVITNTTDTYKVIDMLASGVFNYLPFFIAASAAKKFRTNQYLAIAIASIIMYPTMISTAQAGEISSFNLLGIIPVPVFNYSGSVIPIIFGVWGLSYIHKWVEKIIPTAAKTVVVPTITLFLSGLFTLLFVGPIGIYCGKGIAWVIGSLFEISPTLAGIVMGAIRPASILVGMHHAMTPIALENFATLGYDQLMPMMFIANLSIVGAAAACYFRAETPQEKQIVGSSVISGILGITEPALFGVLTKYKKAFAAATIASIIGSGFIGTFGVRLFGYITSSIFSIPAYIGPWFIYAAIGWIMTLVISFTLSYVFVVKMDKSNRSVTNNKHKIA
;
A
#
# COMPACT_ATOMS: atom_id res chain seq x y z
N MET A 1 19.04 29.03 7.66
CA MET A 1 18.15 28.38 8.64
C MET A 1 18.30 26.90 8.43
N ASP A 2 18.83 26.19 9.44
CA ASP A 2 19.03 24.73 9.34
C ASP A 2 17.68 24.00 9.39
N THR A 3 17.63 22.74 8.95
CA THR A 3 16.41 21.92 8.95
C THR A 3 15.85 21.78 10.37
N LYS A 4 16.72 21.69 11.37
CA LYS A 4 16.35 21.66 12.78
C LYS A 4 15.64 22.93 13.25
N ASP A 5 16.19 24.09 12.95
CA ASP A 5 15.58 25.39 13.29
C ASP A 5 14.18 25.53 12.68
N LYS A 6 14.02 25.09 11.43
CA LYS A 6 12.73 25.16 10.72
C LYS A 6 11.69 24.28 11.40
N ILE A 7 12.07 23.09 11.83
CA ILE A 7 11.19 22.18 12.55
C ILE A 7 10.78 22.75 13.91
N ILE A 8 11.72 23.32 14.66
CA ILE A 8 11.41 23.99 15.94
C ILE A 8 10.40 25.13 15.71
N SER A 9 10.62 25.96 14.68
CA SER A 9 9.67 27.02 14.30
C SER A 9 8.31 26.47 13.88
N ILE A 10 8.25 25.34 13.15
CA ILE A 10 6.99 24.69 12.79
C ILE A 10 6.26 24.21 14.05
N ILE A 11 6.95 23.52 14.97
CA ILE A 11 6.37 23.03 16.23
C ILE A 11 5.78 24.19 17.04
N GLN A 12 6.51 25.30 17.17
CA GLN A 12 6.03 26.49 17.89
C GLN A 12 4.77 27.07 17.25
N ASN A 13 4.76 27.22 15.92
CA ASN A 13 3.65 27.84 15.20
C ASN A 13 2.42 26.93 14.99
N VAL A 14 2.50 25.64 15.30
CA VAL A 14 1.32 24.76 15.43
C VAL A 14 0.78 24.69 16.86
N GLY A 15 1.25 25.56 17.77
CA GLY A 15 0.79 25.62 19.16
C GLY A 15 1.67 24.87 20.16
N GLY A 16 2.87 24.44 19.75
CA GLY A 16 3.85 23.75 20.57
C GLY A 16 3.67 22.24 20.62
N ARG A 17 4.68 21.54 21.18
CA ARG A 17 4.71 20.07 21.30
C ARG A 17 3.49 19.51 22.03
N SER A 18 2.97 20.21 23.04
CA SER A 18 1.80 19.78 23.81
C SER A 18 0.49 19.83 23.00
N ASN A 19 0.46 20.58 21.91
CA ASN A 19 -0.69 20.69 21.01
C ASN A 19 -0.70 19.60 19.91
N ILE A 20 0.43 18.93 19.67
CA ILE A 20 0.55 17.88 18.65
C ILE A 20 0.19 16.53 19.29
N THR A 21 -0.87 15.89 18.78
CA THR A 21 -1.25 14.52 19.20
C THR A 21 -0.58 13.47 18.34
N ASN A 22 -0.42 13.74 17.05
CA ASN A 22 0.21 12.83 16.12
C ASN A 22 0.84 13.61 14.95
N ALA A 23 1.90 13.08 14.37
CA ALA A 23 2.54 13.63 13.19
C ALA A 23 2.97 12.52 12.23
N TRP A 24 2.78 12.73 10.93
CA TRP A 24 3.24 11.84 9.87
C TRP A 24 3.48 12.64 8.60
N HIS A 25 3.96 11.99 7.54
CA HIS A 25 4.14 12.66 6.26
C HIS A 25 3.61 11.83 5.10
N CYS A 26 3.29 12.51 4.00
CA CYS A 26 3.16 11.88 2.69
C CYS A 26 4.36 12.28 1.82
N VAL A 27 4.26 12.19 0.49
CA VAL A 27 5.38 12.50 -0.42
C VAL A 27 5.79 13.98 -0.39
N THR A 28 4.86 14.89 -0.10
CA THR A 28 5.10 16.34 -0.20
C THR A 28 4.68 17.18 1.02
N ARG A 29 4.13 16.56 2.08
CA ARG A 29 3.52 17.31 3.19
C ARG A 29 3.79 16.64 4.52
N LEU A 30 4.09 17.47 5.52
CA LEU A 30 3.99 17.13 6.94
C LEU A 30 2.54 17.30 7.37
N ARG A 31 2.04 16.34 8.13
CA ARG A 31 0.65 16.28 8.60
C ARG A 31 0.67 16.21 10.11
N PHE A 32 -0.16 17.03 10.72
CA PHE A 32 -0.31 17.15 12.15
C PHE A 32 -1.77 16.92 12.52
N GLU A 33 -1.96 16.04 13.49
CA GLU A 33 -3.18 16.00 14.29
C GLU A 33 -2.92 16.87 15.52
N LEU A 34 -3.80 17.83 15.76
CA LEU A 34 -3.64 18.85 16.79
C LEU A 34 -4.80 18.79 17.77
N LYS A 35 -4.53 19.06 19.05
CA LYS A 35 -5.57 19.19 20.09
C LYS A 35 -6.45 20.40 19.85
N ASP A 36 -5.84 21.50 19.40
CA ASP A 36 -6.52 22.77 19.15
C ASP A 36 -5.97 23.44 17.88
N ASN A 37 -6.80 23.48 16.84
CA ASN A 37 -6.47 24.08 15.55
C ASN A 37 -6.43 25.62 15.61
N SER A 38 -7.04 26.25 16.62
CA SER A 38 -7.03 27.72 16.77
C SER A 38 -5.66 28.29 17.14
N LYS A 39 -4.75 27.43 17.65
CA LYS A 39 -3.38 27.80 18.03
C LYS A 39 -2.40 27.81 16.86
N VAL A 40 -2.86 27.48 15.65
CA VAL A 40 -2.03 27.43 14.47
C VAL A 40 -1.84 28.84 13.90
N ASN A 41 -0.59 29.29 13.84
CA ASN A 41 -0.22 30.55 13.21
C ASN A 41 0.13 30.33 11.73
N ILE A 42 -0.89 30.40 10.87
CA ILE A 42 -0.77 30.15 9.43
C ILE A 42 0.19 31.14 8.75
N ASP A 43 0.13 32.41 9.14
CA ASP A 43 0.88 33.46 8.46
C ASP A 43 2.38 33.37 8.76
N GLU A 44 2.75 33.02 10.00
CA GLU A 44 4.14 32.75 10.36
C GLU A 44 4.66 31.46 9.72
N LEU A 45 3.84 30.40 9.63
CA LEU A 45 4.25 29.14 8.98
C LEU A 45 4.62 29.33 7.51
N LYS A 46 3.91 30.21 6.78
CA LYS A 46 4.21 30.53 5.37
C LYS A 46 5.51 31.33 5.18
N LYS A 47 6.01 31.99 6.24
CA LYS A 47 7.28 32.74 6.18
C LYS A 47 8.49 31.82 6.37
N ILE A 48 8.31 30.60 6.84
CA ILE A 48 9.41 29.64 7.08
C ILE A 48 9.99 29.18 5.73
N PRO A 49 11.30 29.38 5.47
CA PRO A 49 11.93 28.99 4.22
C PRO A 49 11.83 27.48 3.95
N GLY A 50 11.14 27.09 2.87
CA GLY A 50 10.87 25.69 2.49
C GLY A 50 9.44 25.24 2.76
N VAL A 51 8.61 26.06 3.40
CA VAL A 51 7.16 25.84 3.48
C VAL A 51 6.51 26.49 2.25
N LEU A 52 5.97 25.65 1.37
CA LEU A 52 5.26 26.07 0.14
C LEU A 52 3.81 26.49 0.40
N GLY A 53 3.27 26.12 1.57
CA GLY A 53 1.92 26.50 1.97
C GLY A 53 1.41 25.66 3.14
N THR A 54 0.21 25.97 3.60
CA THR A 54 -0.48 25.22 4.64
C THR A 54 -1.92 24.96 4.21
N SER A 55 -2.52 23.88 4.71
CA SER A 55 -3.92 23.56 4.42
C SER A 55 -4.56 22.78 5.55
N PHE A 56 -5.86 22.97 5.74
CA PHE A 56 -6.68 22.12 6.60
C PHE A 56 -7.48 21.16 5.74
N ALA A 57 -7.36 19.86 6.02
CA ALA A 57 -8.12 18.84 5.29
C ALA A 57 -8.48 17.67 6.20
N LYS A 58 -9.79 17.37 6.30
CA LYS A 58 -10.32 16.23 7.08
C LYS A 58 -9.75 16.20 8.52
N GLU A 59 -9.98 17.27 9.28
CA GLU A 59 -9.55 17.44 10.69
C GLU A 59 -8.03 17.46 10.95
N GLN A 60 -7.17 17.37 9.92
CA GLN A 60 -5.71 17.46 10.07
C GLN A 60 -5.15 18.78 9.51
N PHE A 61 -4.11 19.30 10.15
CA PHE A 61 -3.34 20.44 9.66
C PHE A 61 -2.16 19.95 8.82
N GLN A 62 -1.92 20.56 7.66
CA GLN A 62 -0.85 20.15 6.75
C GLN A 62 0.08 21.31 6.44
N VAL A 63 1.38 21.05 6.53
CA VAL A 63 2.45 21.94 6.06
C VAL A 63 3.03 21.34 4.78
N ILE A 64 2.91 22.07 3.68
CA ILE A 64 3.37 21.65 2.36
C ILE A 64 4.86 22.03 2.25
N ILE A 65 5.73 21.04 2.10
CA ILE A 65 7.19 21.24 1.99
C ILE A 65 7.65 20.98 0.54
N GLY A 66 7.09 19.94 -0.11
CA GLY A 66 7.54 19.46 -1.41
C GLY A 66 8.36 18.16 -1.31
N VAL A 67 9.04 17.81 -2.40
CA VAL A 67 9.84 16.57 -2.49
C VAL A 67 11.04 16.68 -1.54
N GLY A 68 11.22 15.70 -0.65
CA GLY A 68 12.25 15.72 0.42
C GLY A 68 11.70 15.98 1.84
N VAL A 69 10.40 15.79 2.05
CA VAL A 69 9.73 15.99 3.35
C VAL A 69 10.11 14.94 4.40
N ASP A 70 10.64 13.79 3.98
CA ASP A 70 11.22 12.74 4.84
C ASP A 70 12.30 13.31 5.78
N LYS A 71 13.23 14.12 5.25
CA LYS A 71 14.29 14.75 6.04
C LYS A 71 13.77 15.71 7.11
N TYR A 72 12.64 16.38 6.83
CA TYR A 72 11.98 17.24 7.80
C TYR A 72 11.25 16.42 8.86
N TYR A 73 10.66 15.29 8.46
CA TYR A 73 9.95 14.41 9.36
C TYR A 73 10.88 13.69 10.35
N ASP A 74 12.05 13.24 9.92
CA ASP A 74 13.02 12.57 10.79
C ASP A 74 13.44 13.48 11.96
N VAL A 75 13.76 14.73 11.65
CA VAL A 75 14.11 15.75 12.65
C VAL A 75 12.90 16.13 13.52
N LEU A 76 11.69 16.15 12.95
CA LEU A 76 10.46 16.39 13.70
C LEU A 76 10.22 15.32 14.78
N ILE A 77 10.39 14.04 14.44
CA ILE A 77 10.18 12.94 15.39
C ILE A 77 11.23 12.93 16.49
N GLU A 78 12.47 13.28 16.17
CA GLU A 78 13.56 13.46 17.13
C GLU A 78 13.23 14.58 18.14
N GLU A 79 12.79 15.75 17.66
CA GLU A 79 12.40 16.89 18.51
C GLU A 79 11.12 16.64 19.32
N LEU A 80 10.21 15.82 18.79
CA LEU A 80 9.01 15.37 19.51
C LEU A 80 9.32 14.29 20.55
N GLY A 81 10.58 13.88 20.71
CA GLY A 81 11.09 13.03 21.78
C GLY A 81 10.47 11.64 21.86
N THR A 82 9.88 11.17 20.77
CA THR A 82 9.45 9.78 20.62
C THR A 82 10.68 8.93 20.36
N ASN A 83 11.31 8.45 21.43
CA ASN A 83 12.21 7.31 21.33
C ASN A 83 11.46 6.19 20.61
N ALA A 84 12.05 5.66 19.54
CA ALA A 84 11.45 4.73 18.59
C ALA A 84 10.98 3.37 19.19
N ASN A 85 11.03 3.19 20.52
CA ASN A 85 10.82 1.92 21.21
C ASN A 85 9.87 1.97 22.42
N THR A 86 9.11 3.04 22.64
CA THR A 86 8.11 3.12 23.72
C THR A 86 6.68 3.08 23.14
N PRO A 87 5.76 2.23 23.64
CA PRO A 87 4.38 2.21 23.16
C PRO A 87 3.74 3.58 23.42
N VAL A 88 3.23 4.23 22.36
CA VAL A 88 2.50 5.49 22.50
C VAL A 88 1.17 5.22 23.22
N GLU A 89 1.00 5.79 24.41
CA GLU A 89 -0.24 5.72 25.19
C GLU A 89 -1.44 6.26 24.39
N ALA A 90 -2.59 5.62 24.57
CA ALA A 90 -3.80 5.87 23.80
C ALA A 90 -4.54 7.11 24.32
N ASP A 91 -4.78 8.11 23.46
CA ASP A 91 -5.91 9.02 23.62
C ASP A 91 -7.14 8.34 22.99
N GLU A 92 -8.15 8.03 23.82
CA GLU A 92 -9.34 7.22 23.50
C GLU A 92 -10.41 7.96 22.67
N ARG A 93 -10.01 8.82 21.73
CA ARG A 93 -10.96 9.59 20.91
C ARG A 93 -10.81 9.39 19.40
N GLU A 94 -10.61 8.16 18.95
CA GLU A 94 -10.98 7.80 17.57
C GLU A 94 -12.49 7.53 17.52
N LYS A 95 -13.24 8.41 16.84
CA LYS A 95 -14.62 8.12 16.40
C LYS A 95 -14.62 6.72 15.76
N ARG A 96 -15.52 5.82 16.19
CA ARG A 96 -15.66 4.46 15.62
C ARG A 96 -15.69 4.55 14.10
N LYS A 97 -14.57 4.20 13.45
CA LYS A 97 -14.52 4.02 12.00
C LYS A 97 -15.40 2.83 11.65
N ASP A 98 -16.16 2.93 10.57
CA ASP A 98 -16.87 1.77 10.02
C ASP A 98 -15.86 0.66 9.66
N THR A 99 -16.30 -0.59 9.73
CA THR A 99 -15.45 -1.79 9.63
C THR A 99 -14.64 -1.80 8.33
N ILE A 100 -15.24 -1.39 7.22
CA ILE A 100 -14.57 -1.31 5.91
C ILE A 100 -13.48 -0.24 5.95
N THR A 101 -13.77 0.93 6.50
CA THR A 101 -12.80 2.03 6.60
C THR A 101 -11.62 1.65 7.50
N TRP A 102 -11.89 0.97 8.62
CA TRP A 102 -10.86 0.45 9.50
C TRP A 102 -9.98 -0.59 8.80
N PHE A 103 -10.58 -1.53 8.06
CA PHE A 103 -9.83 -2.53 7.31
C PHE A 103 -8.90 -1.89 6.27
N MET A 104 -9.40 -0.92 5.49
CA MET A 104 -8.57 -0.22 4.49
C MET A 104 -7.43 0.57 5.12
N ASP A 105 -7.67 1.16 6.30
CA ASP A 105 -6.66 1.85 7.10
C ASP A 105 -5.59 0.87 7.62
N VAL A 106 -5.97 -0.33 8.07
CA VAL A 106 -5.02 -1.40 8.43
C VAL A 106 -4.16 -1.80 7.24
N VAL A 107 -4.77 -2.13 6.10
CA VAL A 107 -4.05 -2.56 4.90
C VAL A 107 -3.09 -1.48 4.42
N SER A 108 -3.55 -0.24 4.26
CA SER A 108 -2.70 0.86 3.78
C SER A 108 -1.55 1.19 4.73
N SER A 109 -1.78 1.14 6.05
CA SER A 109 -0.74 1.40 7.06
C SER A 109 0.36 0.32 7.08
N ILE A 110 -0.02 -0.93 6.85
CA ILE A 110 0.91 -2.06 6.82
C ILE A 110 1.69 -2.05 5.51
N PHE A 111 1.00 -1.95 4.38
CA PHE A 111 1.63 -2.08 3.06
C PHE A 111 2.33 -0.83 2.56
N GLY A 112 1.90 0.38 2.94
CA GLY A 112 2.50 1.63 2.48
C GLY A 112 4.03 1.67 2.65
N PRO A 113 4.56 1.43 3.86
CA PRO A 113 6.01 1.38 4.10
C PRO A 113 6.74 0.25 3.37
N LEU A 114 6.03 -0.82 2.98
CA LEU A 114 6.59 -2.01 2.34
C LEU A 114 6.78 -1.83 0.83
N VAL A 115 5.99 -0.96 0.19
CA VAL A 115 5.93 -0.79 -1.27
C VAL A 115 7.31 -0.67 -1.93
N PRO A 116 8.25 0.17 -1.44
CA PRO A 116 9.55 0.32 -2.11
C PRO A 116 10.35 -0.98 -2.17
N ALA A 117 10.37 -1.75 -1.08
CA ALA A 117 11.12 -2.99 -1.00
C ALA A 117 10.54 -4.07 -1.92
N ILE A 118 9.21 -4.28 -1.87
CA ILE A 118 8.55 -5.28 -2.71
C ILE A 118 8.57 -4.88 -4.20
N ALA A 119 8.48 -3.59 -4.51
CA ALA A 119 8.53 -3.11 -5.90
C ALA A 119 9.94 -3.29 -6.51
N GLY A 120 11.00 -2.96 -5.77
CA GLY A 120 12.37 -3.19 -6.22
C GLY A 120 12.66 -4.67 -6.44
N ALA A 121 12.32 -5.50 -5.46
CA ALA A 121 12.48 -6.96 -5.55
C ALA A 121 11.67 -7.55 -6.73
N GLY A 122 10.42 -7.15 -6.91
CA GLY A 122 9.60 -7.69 -8.00
C GLY A 122 10.02 -7.22 -9.38
N MET A 123 10.65 -6.05 -9.52
CA MET A 123 11.23 -5.62 -10.79
C MET A 123 12.43 -6.49 -11.19
N ILE A 124 13.32 -6.79 -10.24
CA ILE A 124 14.43 -7.73 -10.46
C ILE A 124 13.86 -9.10 -10.85
N LYS A 125 12.92 -9.64 -10.06
CA LYS A 125 12.32 -10.95 -10.31
C LYS A 125 11.58 -11.03 -11.64
N GLY A 126 10.81 -9.99 -11.99
CA GLY A 126 10.09 -9.90 -13.25
C GLY A 126 11.03 -9.85 -14.46
N LEU A 127 12.07 -9.02 -14.40
CA LEU A 127 13.08 -8.95 -15.47
C LEU A 127 13.80 -10.29 -15.65
N MET A 128 14.24 -10.91 -14.55
CA MET A 128 14.89 -12.22 -14.60
C MET A 128 13.97 -13.30 -15.15
N GLY A 129 12.71 -13.35 -14.69
CA GLY A 129 11.70 -14.27 -15.19
C GLY A 129 11.48 -14.10 -16.69
N GLY A 130 11.45 -12.85 -17.17
CA GLY A 130 11.30 -12.56 -18.59
C GLY A 130 12.52 -12.94 -19.44
N LEU A 131 13.73 -12.66 -18.97
CA LEU A 131 14.95 -13.08 -19.65
C LEU A 131 15.07 -14.61 -19.73
N VAL A 132 14.65 -15.33 -18.68
CA VAL A 132 14.54 -16.80 -18.70
C VAL A 132 13.51 -17.25 -19.73
N ALA A 133 12.32 -16.62 -19.74
CA ALA A 133 11.26 -17.00 -20.65
C ALA A 133 11.57 -16.74 -22.13
N LEU A 134 12.44 -15.76 -22.43
CA LEU A 134 12.98 -15.51 -23.77
C LEU A 134 14.18 -16.41 -24.14
N GLY A 135 14.66 -17.24 -23.21
CA GLY A 135 15.85 -18.07 -23.43
C GLY A 135 17.17 -17.29 -23.46
N VAL A 136 17.18 -16.03 -23.01
CA VAL A 136 18.39 -15.19 -22.96
C VAL A 136 19.31 -15.61 -21.82
N ILE A 137 18.75 -16.02 -20.70
CA ILE A 137 19.48 -16.54 -19.53
C ILE A 137 18.85 -17.84 -19.06
N THR A 138 19.58 -18.64 -18.27
CA THR A 138 19.05 -19.85 -17.62
C THR A 138 18.99 -19.68 -16.11
N ASN A 139 17.96 -20.27 -15.49
CA ASN A 139 17.75 -20.22 -14.04
C ASN A 139 18.64 -21.18 -13.24
N THR A 140 19.55 -21.90 -13.90
CA THR A 140 20.44 -22.88 -13.28
C THR A 140 21.82 -22.32 -12.96
N THR A 141 22.18 -21.18 -13.56
CA THR A 141 23.48 -20.52 -13.33
C THR A 141 23.58 -19.96 -11.92
N ASP A 142 24.79 -19.95 -11.37
CA ASP A 142 25.02 -19.36 -10.04
C ASP A 142 24.80 -17.85 -10.04
N THR A 143 25.09 -17.17 -11.15
CA THR A 143 24.72 -15.76 -11.36
C THR A 143 23.22 -15.55 -11.21
N TYR A 144 22.39 -16.39 -11.85
CA TYR A 144 20.94 -16.31 -11.68
C TYR A 144 20.55 -16.53 -10.23
N LYS A 145 21.06 -17.58 -9.56
CA LYS A 145 20.72 -17.88 -8.16
C LYS A 145 21.04 -16.69 -7.24
N VAL A 146 22.21 -16.05 -7.41
CA VAL A 146 22.62 -14.90 -6.61
C VAL A 146 21.67 -13.71 -6.84
N ILE A 147 21.31 -13.38 -8.08
CA ILE A 147 20.41 -12.26 -8.36
C ILE A 147 18.98 -12.59 -7.87
N ASP A 148 18.52 -13.84 -8.03
CA ASP A 148 17.20 -14.26 -7.53
C ASP A 148 17.16 -14.19 -6.00
N MET A 149 18.23 -14.51 -5.29
CA MET A 149 18.30 -14.34 -3.82
C MET A 149 18.06 -12.88 -3.39
N LEU A 150 18.56 -11.89 -4.14
CA LEU A 150 18.35 -10.47 -3.84
C LEU A 150 16.86 -10.09 -3.94
N ALA A 151 16.14 -10.69 -4.88
CA ALA A 151 14.73 -10.42 -5.11
C ALA A 151 13.81 -11.28 -4.23
N SER A 152 13.96 -12.60 -4.34
CA SER A 152 13.16 -13.60 -3.65
C SER A 152 13.35 -13.54 -2.13
N GLY A 153 14.46 -13.01 -1.60
CA GLY A 153 14.63 -12.75 -0.18
C GLY A 153 13.54 -11.84 0.42
N VAL A 154 13.19 -10.76 -0.28
CA VAL A 154 12.14 -9.82 0.18
C VAL A 154 10.77 -10.49 0.24
N PHE A 155 10.44 -11.29 -0.78
CA PHE A 155 9.17 -12.02 -0.83
C PHE A 155 9.14 -13.18 0.16
N ASN A 156 10.22 -13.95 0.28
CA ASN A 156 10.30 -15.09 1.20
C ASN A 156 10.12 -14.64 2.66
N TYR A 157 10.80 -13.56 3.04
CA TYR A 157 10.76 -13.00 4.39
C TYR A 157 9.73 -11.88 4.57
N LEU A 158 8.75 -11.78 3.68
CA LEU A 158 7.68 -10.78 3.76
C LEU A 158 6.98 -10.72 5.13
N PRO A 159 6.75 -11.86 5.85
CA PRO A 159 6.21 -11.82 7.20
C PRO A 159 6.98 -10.91 8.16
N PHE A 160 8.31 -10.84 8.08
CA PHE A 160 9.13 -9.99 8.96
C PHE A 160 8.86 -8.51 8.73
N PHE A 161 8.79 -8.09 7.47
CA PHE A 161 8.53 -6.70 7.14
C PHE A 161 7.09 -6.29 7.50
N ILE A 162 6.12 -7.20 7.28
CA ILE A 162 4.73 -7.00 7.70
C ILE A 162 4.64 -6.91 9.23
N ALA A 163 5.35 -7.75 9.97
CA ALA A 163 5.33 -7.69 11.43
C ALA A 163 5.78 -6.33 11.97
N ALA A 164 6.84 -5.76 11.39
CA ALA A 164 7.35 -4.46 11.78
C ALA A 164 6.32 -3.32 11.55
N SER A 165 5.66 -3.30 10.39
CA SER A 165 4.64 -2.29 10.05
C SER A 165 3.32 -2.51 10.80
N ALA A 166 2.90 -3.76 10.97
CA ALA A 166 1.73 -4.14 11.77
C ALA A 166 1.89 -3.77 13.24
N ALA A 167 3.11 -3.88 13.80
CA ALA A 167 3.36 -3.48 15.18
C ALA A 167 3.10 -1.99 15.40
N LYS A 168 3.53 -1.15 14.45
CA LYS A 168 3.23 0.29 14.45
C LYS A 168 1.73 0.54 14.33
N LYS A 169 1.04 -0.18 13.43
CA LYS A 169 -0.41 -0.05 13.26
C LYS A 169 -1.20 -0.41 14.52
N PHE A 170 -0.88 -1.54 15.14
CA PHE A 170 -1.57 -2.03 16.33
C PHE A 170 -1.01 -1.49 17.65
N ARG A 171 0.00 -0.61 17.58
CA ARG A 171 0.66 0.03 18.73
C ARG A 171 1.15 -1.00 19.76
N THR A 172 1.93 -1.98 19.29
CA THR A 172 2.57 -2.99 20.14
C THR A 172 4.10 -2.99 19.93
N ASN A 173 4.81 -3.78 20.72
CA ASN A 173 6.27 -3.85 20.66
C ASN A 173 6.73 -4.44 19.31
N GLN A 174 7.52 -3.67 18.55
CA GLN A 174 7.98 -4.05 17.22
C GLN A 174 8.90 -5.28 17.22
N TYR A 175 9.77 -5.42 18.22
CA TYR A 175 10.66 -6.57 18.33
C TYR A 175 9.91 -7.85 18.71
N LEU A 176 8.91 -7.77 19.59
CA LEU A 176 8.03 -8.91 19.87
C LEU A 176 7.22 -9.31 18.64
N ALA A 177 6.74 -8.35 17.85
CA ALA A 177 6.05 -8.64 16.59
C ALA A 177 6.96 -9.35 15.58
N ILE A 178 8.20 -8.87 15.41
CA ILE A 178 9.21 -9.55 14.59
C ILE A 178 9.50 -10.95 15.13
N ALA A 179 9.54 -11.14 16.46
CA ALA A 179 9.72 -12.46 17.05
C ALA A 179 8.55 -13.42 16.71
N ILE A 180 7.31 -12.93 16.59
CA ILE A 180 6.19 -13.76 16.09
C ILE A 180 6.44 -14.20 14.64
N ALA A 181 6.96 -13.33 13.77
CA ALA A 181 7.35 -13.70 12.42
C ALA A 181 8.46 -14.77 12.44
N SER A 182 9.47 -14.61 13.30
CA SER A 182 10.54 -15.60 13.48
C SER A 182 10.03 -16.95 13.96
N ILE A 183 9.00 -17.00 14.79
CA ILE A 183 8.40 -18.25 15.29
C ILE A 183 7.71 -19.01 14.16
N ILE A 184 6.85 -18.36 13.38
CA ILE A 184 6.13 -19.03 12.28
C ILE A 184 7.06 -19.36 11.11
N MET A 185 8.13 -18.57 10.92
CA MET A 185 9.15 -18.80 9.90
C MET A 185 10.38 -19.57 10.40
N TYR A 186 10.31 -20.17 11.59
CA TYR A 186 11.45 -20.87 12.15
C TYR A 186 11.86 -22.05 11.23
N PRO A 187 13.16 -22.33 11.03
CA PRO A 187 13.61 -23.34 10.08
C PRO A 187 12.94 -24.70 10.26
N THR A 188 12.69 -25.15 11.49
CA THR A 188 11.97 -26.41 11.76
C THR A 188 10.57 -26.41 11.15
N MET A 189 9.82 -25.30 11.21
CA MET A 189 8.50 -25.20 10.59
C MET A 189 8.61 -25.25 9.06
N ILE A 190 9.50 -24.44 8.49
CA ILE A 190 9.64 -24.29 7.03
C ILE A 190 10.18 -25.57 6.37
N SER A 191 11.23 -26.17 6.92
CA SER A 191 11.82 -27.40 6.36
C SER A 191 10.86 -28.58 6.47
N THR A 192 10.11 -28.69 7.57
CA THR A 192 9.11 -29.75 7.75
C THR A 192 7.95 -29.59 6.77
N ALA A 193 7.47 -28.35 6.58
CA ALA A 193 6.44 -28.06 5.60
C ALA A 193 6.90 -28.34 4.17
N GLN A 194 8.17 -28.09 3.85
CA GLN A 194 8.76 -28.40 2.54
C GLN A 194 8.92 -29.91 2.31
N ALA A 195 9.28 -30.68 3.34
CA ALA A 195 9.37 -32.14 3.25
C ALA A 195 7.98 -32.77 3.02
N GLY A 196 6.93 -32.21 3.62
CA GLY A 196 5.54 -32.64 3.41
C GLY A 196 5.17 -33.98 4.09
N GLU A 197 6.07 -34.57 4.86
CA GLU A 197 5.88 -35.86 5.54
C GLU A 197 5.11 -35.72 6.87
N ILE A 198 5.25 -34.58 7.54
CA ILE A 198 4.65 -34.31 8.86
C ILE A 198 3.63 -33.19 8.72
N SER A 199 2.37 -33.49 9.04
CA SER A 199 1.26 -32.52 8.96
C SER A 199 1.09 -31.68 10.23
N SER A 200 1.60 -32.13 11.38
CA SER A 200 1.55 -31.41 12.65
C SER A 200 2.62 -31.87 13.64
N PHE A 201 3.11 -30.96 14.47
CA PHE A 201 3.85 -31.29 15.70
C PHE A 201 2.89 -31.51 16.86
N ASN A 202 3.26 -32.32 17.87
CA ASN A 202 2.43 -32.52 19.07
C ASN A 202 2.97 -31.70 20.25
N LEU A 203 2.32 -30.59 20.58
CA LEU A 203 2.60 -29.82 21.78
C LEU A 203 2.09 -30.61 23.01
N LEU A 204 3.00 -30.84 23.97
CA LEU A 204 2.75 -31.66 25.16
C LEU A 204 2.26 -33.10 24.84
N GLY A 205 2.56 -33.60 23.64
CA GLY A 205 2.15 -34.93 23.19
C GLY A 205 0.68 -35.08 22.80
N ILE A 206 -0.14 -34.01 22.89
CA ILE A 206 -1.60 -34.11 22.72
C ILE A 206 -2.15 -33.05 21.75
N ILE A 207 -1.61 -31.83 21.76
CA ILE A 207 -2.19 -30.71 21.01
C ILE A 207 -1.49 -30.62 19.64
N PRO A 208 -2.18 -30.87 18.51
CA PRO A 208 -1.58 -30.78 17.20
C PRO A 208 -1.35 -29.32 16.82
N VAL A 209 -0.09 -28.99 16.51
CA VAL A 209 0.34 -27.70 15.93
C VAL A 209 0.54 -27.94 14.44
N PRO A 210 -0.35 -27.45 13.56
CA PRO A 210 -0.25 -27.70 12.13
C PRO A 210 1.05 -27.17 11.52
N VAL A 211 1.61 -27.94 10.60
CA VAL A 211 2.80 -27.56 9.85
C VAL A 211 2.39 -26.85 8.57
N PHE A 212 2.86 -25.62 8.39
CA PHE A 212 2.64 -24.84 7.18
C PHE A 212 3.91 -24.13 6.73
N ASN A 213 4.03 -23.92 5.41
CA ASN A 213 5.02 -23.01 4.88
C ASN A 213 4.48 -21.58 4.96
N TYR A 214 5.05 -20.78 5.85
CA TYR A 214 4.67 -19.37 6.05
C TYR A 214 5.49 -18.39 5.20
N SER A 215 6.41 -18.89 4.35
CA SER A 215 7.17 -18.06 3.42
C SER A 215 6.23 -17.22 2.54
N GLY A 216 6.49 -15.92 2.48
CA GLY A 216 5.66 -14.98 1.72
C GLY A 216 4.23 -14.79 2.22
N SER A 217 3.81 -15.46 3.28
CA SER A 217 2.46 -15.34 3.81
C SER A 217 2.20 -13.96 4.41
N VAL A 218 1.00 -13.42 4.18
CA VAL A 218 0.63 -12.09 4.65
C VAL A 218 -0.31 -12.18 5.85
N ILE A 219 -1.40 -12.92 5.67
CA ILE A 219 -2.54 -12.91 6.59
C ILE A 219 -2.19 -13.45 7.99
N PRO A 220 -1.49 -14.60 8.12
CA PRO A 220 -1.09 -15.14 9.42
C PRO A 220 -0.39 -14.13 10.33
N ILE A 221 0.58 -13.38 9.79
CA ILE A 221 1.39 -12.48 10.60
C ILE A 221 0.64 -11.20 10.99
N ILE A 222 -0.23 -10.67 10.14
CA ILE A 222 -1.06 -9.50 10.48
C ILE A 222 -1.93 -9.82 11.69
N PHE A 223 -2.63 -10.96 11.65
CA PHE A 223 -3.47 -11.38 12.77
C PHE A 223 -2.64 -11.79 13.99
N GLY A 224 -1.45 -12.37 13.80
CA GLY A 224 -0.55 -12.73 14.90
C GLY A 224 -0.11 -11.50 15.69
N VAL A 225 0.29 -10.43 14.99
CA VAL A 225 0.67 -9.15 15.60
C VAL A 225 -0.54 -8.42 16.18
N TRP A 226 -1.71 -8.54 15.56
CA TRP A 226 -2.96 -8.02 16.13
C TRP A 226 -3.29 -8.70 17.46
N GLY A 227 -3.23 -10.04 17.53
CA GLY A 227 -3.39 -10.80 18.77
C GLY A 227 -2.35 -10.44 19.83
N LEU A 228 -1.07 -10.34 19.43
CA LEU A 228 0.02 -9.86 20.28
C LEU A 228 -0.31 -8.50 20.91
N SER A 229 -0.95 -7.58 20.19
CA SER A 229 -1.28 -6.25 20.72
C SER A 229 -2.24 -6.30 21.92
N TYR A 230 -3.14 -7.28 21.97
CA TYR A 230 -4.03 -7.48 23.12
C TYR A 230 -3.35 -8.26 24.24
N ILE A 231 -2.64 -9.35 23.88
CA ILE A 231 -1.93 -10.19 24.85
C ILE A 231 -0.89 -9.35 25.60
N HIS A 232 -0.10 -8.55 24.89
CA HIS A 232 0.93 -7.71 25.50
C HIS A 232 0.35 -6.74 26.54
N LYS A 233 -0.71 -6.00 26.19
CA LYS A 233 -1.40 -5.07 27.11
C LYS A 233 -2.00 -5.79 28.31
N TRP A 234 -2.56 -6.98 28.09
CA TRP A 234 -3.13 -7.80 29.15
C TRP A 234 -2.06 -8.28 30.14
N VAL A 235 -0.95 -8.83 29.64
CA VAL A 235 0.18 -9.26 30.48
C VAL A 235 0.77 -8.07 31.23
N GLU A 236 1.00 -6.94 30.56
CA GLU A 236 1.57 -5.73 31.17
C GLU A 236 0.71 -5.18 32.32
N LYS A 237 -0.61 -5.32 32.23
CA LYS A 237 -1.55 -4.91 33.28
C LYS A 237 -1.47 -5.79 34.53
N ILE A 238 -1.12 -7.07 34.38
CA ILE A 238 -1.09 -8.04 35.48
C ILE A 238 0.25 -8.02 36.22
N ILE A 239 1.35 -7.83 35.48
CA ILE A 239 2.70 -7.97 36.04
C ILE A 239 3.11 -6.71 36.83
N PRO A 240 3.58 -6.85 38.09
CA PRO A 240 4.08 -5.74 38.89
C PRO A 240 5.29 -5.04 38.24
N THR A 241 5.40 -3.71 38.41
CA THR A 241 6.43 -2.87 37.80
C THR A 241 7.85 -3.42 37.96
N ALA A 242 8.20 -3.94 39.14
CA ALA A 242 9.52 -4.49 39.43
C ALA A 242 9.91 -5.70 38.55
N ALA A 243 8.93 -6.44 38.02
CA ALA A 243 9.14 -7.64 37.23
C ALA A 243 8.91 -7.44 35.72
N LYS A 244 8.41 -6.25 35.30
CA LYS A 244 7.94 -6.02 33.93
C LYS A 244 9.01 -6.27 32.86
N THR A 245 10.24 -5.82 33.11
CA THR A 245 11.34 -5.91 32.15
C THR A 245 11.64 -7.34 31.69
N VAL A 246 11.44 -8.33 32.57
CA VAL A 246 11.74 -9.74 32.27
C VAL A 246 10.44 -10.50 31.99
N VAL A 247 9.46 -10.40 32.88
CA VAL A 247 8.29 -11.29 32.87
C VAL A 247 7.30 -10.94 31.75
N VAL A 248 7.09 -9.65 31.46
CA VAL A 248 6.16 -9.23 30.40
C VAL A 248 6.60 -9.76 29.03
N PRO A 249 7.83 -9.52 28.54
CA PRO A 249 8.22 -10.03 27.22
C PRO A 249 8.24 -11.56 27.17
N THR A 250 8.65 -12.26 28.25
CA THR A 250 8.64 -13.74 28.30
C THR A 250 7.23 -14.31 28.14
N ILE A 251 6.29 -13.87 28.99
CA ILE A 251 4.91 -14.40 28.96
C ILE A 251 4.20 -13.96 27.67
N THR A 252 4.39 -12.70 27.26
CA THR A 252 3.78 -12.17 26.03
C THR A 252 4.23 -12.96 24.82
N LEU A 253 5.53 -13.23 24.67
CA LEU A 253 6.06 -13.99 23.55
C LEU A 253 5.57 -15.44 23.59
N PHE A 254 5.59 -16.08 24.76
CA PHE A 254 5.11 -17.46 24.92
C PHE A 254 3.64 -17.60 24.52
N LEU A 255 2.76 -16.76 25.08
CA LEU A 255 1.33 -16.82 24.81
C LEU A 255 1.02 -16.41 23.37
N SER A 256 1.63 -15.33 22.86
CA SER A 256 1.38 -14.87 21.49
C SER A 256 1.93 -15.84 20.45
N GLY A 257 3.08 -16.46 20.71
CA GLY A 257 3.66 -17.49 19.86
C GLY A 257 2.78 -18.73 19.78
N LEU A 258 2.35 -19.26 20.93
CA LEU A 258 1.42 -20.40 20.97
C LEU A 258 0.09 -20.08 20.31
N PHE A 259 -0.50 -18.93 20.63
CA PHE A 259 -1.74 -18.47 20.01
C PHE A 259 -1.61 -18.36 18.49
N THR A 260 -0.46 -17.86 18.01
CA THR A 260 -0.20 -17.75 16.58
C THR A 260 -0.07 -19.12 15.93
N LEU A 261 0.71 -20.03 16.50
CA LEU A 261 0.93 -21.35 15.92
C LEU A 261 -0.34 -22.24 15.92
N LEU A 262 -1.12 -22.20 17.01
CA LEU A 262 -2.29 -23.07 17.18
C LEU A 262 -3.51 -22.58 16.42
N PHE A 263 -3.71 -21.26 16.34
CA PHE A 263 -4.96 -20.70 15.85
C PHE A 263 -4.74 -19.79 14.65
N VAL A 264 -4.00 -18.70 14.85
CA VAL A 264 -3.97 -17.61 13.86
C VAL A 264 -3.25 -18.02 12.58
N GLY A 265 -2.17 -18.79 12.70
CA GLY A 265 -1.39 -19.32 11.60
C GLY A 265 -2.25 -20.17 10.67
N PRO A 266 -2.83 -21.28 11.17
CA PRO A 266 -3.75 -22.10 10.40
C PRO A 266 -4.93 -21.31 9.81
N ILE A 267 -5.61 -20.50 10.62
CA ILE A 267 -6.75 -19.69 10.16
C ILE A 267 -6.31 -18.75 9.02
N GLY A 268 -5.18 -18.07 9.18
CA GLY A 268 -4.66 -17.14 8.19
C GLY A 268 -4.32 -17.83 6.87
N ILE A 269 -3.73 -19.02 6.91
CA ILE A 269 -3.41 -19.81 5.71
C ILE A 269 -4.69 -20.25 4.99
N TYR A 270 -5.70 -20.76 5.72
CA TYR A 270 -6.96 -21.16 5.08
C TYR A 270 -7.75 -19.97 4.54
N CYS A 271 -7.71 -18.83 5.22
CA CYS A 271 -8.26 -17.57 4.70
C CYS A 271 -7.56 -17.17 3.39
N GLY A 272 -6.23 -17.21 3.34
CA GLY A 272 -5.45 -16.92 2.13
C GLY A 272 -5.80 -17.86 0.97
N LYS A 273 -5.81 -19.17 1.23
CA LYS A 273 -6.26 -20.19 0.26
C LYS A 273 -7.69 -19.96 -0.20
N GLY A 274 -8.60 -19.57 0.68
CA GLY A 274 -9.99 -19.26 0.33
C GLY A 274 -10.08 -18.06 -0.61
N ILE A 275 -9.33 -16.99 -0.34
CA ILE A 275 -9.24 -15.81 -1.22
C ILE A 275 -8.66 -16.20 -2.59
N ALA A 276 -7.54 -16.93 -2.61
CA ALA A 276 -6.91 -17.41 -3.84
C ALA A 276 -7.87 -18.31 -4.64
N TRP A 277 -8.62 -19.18 -3.96
CA TRP A 277 -9.64 -20.04 -4.58
C TRP A 277 -10.77 -19.23 -5.20
N VAL A 278 -11.37 -18.27 -4.47
CA VAL A 278 -12.45 -17.41 -5.02
C VAL A 278 -12.02 -16.71 -6.30
N ILE A 279 -10.80 -16.20 -6.32
CA ILE A 279 -10.26 -15.48 -7.47
C ILE A 279 -9.92 -16.46 -8.58
N GLY A 280 -9.23 -17.55 -8.26
CA GLY A 280 -8.93 -18.63 -9.19
C GLY A 280 -10.19 -19.13 -9.90
N SER A 281 -11.25 -19.41 -9.16
CA SER A 281 -12.54 -19.85 -9.73
C SER A 281 -13.17 -18.82 -10.66
N LEU A 282 -13.06 -17.52 -10.37
CA LEU A 282 -13.52 -16.48 -11.30
C LEU A 282 -12.77 -16.55 -12.64
N PHE A 283 -11.45 -16.76 -12.58
CA PHE A 283 -10.60 -16.92 -13.76
C PHE A 283 -10.82 -18.28 -14.47
N GLU A 284 -11.16 -19.34 -13.75
CA GLU A 284 -11.50 -20.65 -14.34
C GLU A 284 -12.84 -20.62 -15.10
N ILE A 285 -13.84 -19.89 -14.58
CA ILE A 285 -15.13 -19.71 -15.26
C ILE A 285 -14.92 -18.95 -16.57
N SER A 286 -14.27 -17.78 -16.50
CA SER A 286 -13.94 -16.99 -17.68
C SER A 286 -12.89 -15.94 -17.35
N PRO A 287 -11.65 -16.08 -17.86
CA PRO A 287 -10.61 -15.06 -17.69
C PRO A 287 -11.03 -13.70 -18.26
N THR A 288 -11.83 -13.70 -19.32
CA THR A 288 -12.40 -12.49 -19.93
C THR A 288 -13.38 -11.81 -18.99
N LEU A 289 -14.32 -12.55 -18.39
CA LEU A 289 -15.27 -12.00 -17.44
C LEU A 289 -14.56 -11.49 -16.18
N ALA A 290 -13.58 -12.23 -15.67
CA ALA A 290 -12.72 -11.79 -14.57
C ALA A 290 -12.08 -10.43 -14.90
N GLY A 291 -11.51 -10.31 -16.11
CA GLY A 291 -10.96 -9.06 -16.63
C GLY A 291 -11.97 -7.92 -16.70
N ILE A 292 -13.17 -8.17 -17.23
CA ILE A 292 -14.25 -7.17 -17.31
C ILE A 292 -14.63 -6.67 -15.91
N VAL A 293 -14.86 -7.57 -14.97
CA VAL A 293 -15.24 -7.24 -13.58
C VAL A 293 -14.14 -6.42 -12.91
N MET A 294 -12.89 -6.86 -13.02
CA MET A 294 -11.75 -6.16 -12.44
C MET A 294 -11.55 -4.78 -13.08
N GLY A 295 -11.68 -4.68 -14.40
CA GLY A 295 -11.60 -3.41 -15.13
C GLY A 295 -12.71 -2.43 -14.76
N ALA A 296 -13.90 -2.92 -14.43
CA ALA A 296 -15.01 -2.07 -13.96
C ALA A 296 -14.78 -1.58 -12.52
N ILE A 297 -14.35 -2.47 -11.62
CA ILE A 297 -14.23 -2.19 -10.20
C ILE A 297 -12.99 -1.32 -9.91
N ARG A 298 -11.87 -1.55 -10.61
CA ARG A 298 -10.58 -0.97 -10.23
C ARG A 298 -10.58 0.57 -10.22
N PRO A 299 -11.00 1.30 -11.28
CA PRO A 299 -11.03 2.76 -11.26
C PRO A 299 -11.89 3.33 -10.12
N ALA A 300 -13.04 2.73 -9.86
CA ALA A 300 -13.92 3.12 -8.76
C ALA A 300 -13.28 2.84 -7.38
N SER A 301 -12.64 1.68 -7.21
CA SER A 301 -11.97 1.31 -5.96
C SER A 301 -10.82 2.26 -5.60
N ILE A 302 -10.18 2.90 -6.59
CA ILE A 302 -9.13 3.91 -6.33
C ILE A 302 -9.74 5.17 -5.72
N LEU A 303 -10.90 5.63 -6.20
CA LEU A 303 -11.60 6.81 -5.65
C LEU A 303 -11.92 6.69 -4.16
N VAL A 304 -12.25 5.47 -3.72
CA VAL A 304 -12.67 5.18 -2.35
C VAL A 304 -11.57 4.53 -1.51
N GLY A 305 -10.35 4.39 -2.05
CA GLY A 305 -9.20 3.80 -1.35
C GLY A 305 -9.24 2.28 -1.18
N MET A 306 -10.32 1.61 -1.62
CA MET A 306 -10.48 0.16 -1.51
C MET A 306 -9.49 -0.64 -2.38
N HIS A 307 -8.84 0.02 -3.33
CA HIS A 307 -7.87 -0.57 -4.23
C HIS A 307 -6.65 -1.19 -3.51
N HIS A 308 -6.34 -0.75 -2.29
CA HIS A 308 -5.26 -1.33 -1.46
C HIS A 308 -5.57 -2.76 -1.00
N ALA A 309 -6.84 -3.15 -0.91
CA ALA A 309 -7.23 -4.52 -0.56
C ALA A 309 -6.75 -5.56 -1.59
N MET A 310 -6.42 -5.14 -2.81
CA MET A 310 -5.91 -6.04 -3.85
C MET A 310 -4.42 -6.39 -3.70
N THR A 311 -3.65 -5.61 -2.92
CA THR A 311 -2.23 -5.90 -2.65
C THR A 311 -2.01 -7.20 -1.88
N PRO A 312 -2.65 -7.44 -0.71
CA PRO A 312 -2.50 -8.71 0.00
C PRO A 312 -2.96 -9.91 -0.84
N ILE A 313 -3.99 -9.70 -1.67
CA ILE A 313 -4.48 -10.71 -2.60
C ILE A 313 -3.42 -11.09 -3.65
N ALA A 314 -2.80 -10.11 -4.31
CA ALA A 314 -1.77 -10.38 -5.29
C ALA A 314 -0.54 -11.08 -4.67
N LEU A 315 -0.16 -10.69 -3.45
CA LEU A 315 0.92 -11.33 -2.71
C LEU A 315 0.58 -12.78 -2.34
N GLU A 316 -0.67 -13.05 -1.96
CA GLU A 316 -1.15 -14.41 -1.71
C GLU A 316 -1.14 -15.25 -3.00
N ASN A 317 -1.52 -14.69 -4.15
CA ASN A 317 -1.43 -15.37 -5.44
C ASN A 317 0.03 -15.72 -5.78
N PHE A 318 1.00 -14.83 -5.52
CA PHE A 318 2.42 -15.18 -5.68
C PHE A 318 2.85 -16.31 -4.75
N ALA A 319 2.41 -16.30 -3.49
CA ALA A 319 2.77 -17.31 -2.51
C ALA A 319 2.16 -18.69 -2.84
N THR A 320 0.95 -18.73 -3.40
CA THR A 320 0.20 -19.97 -3.63
C THR A 320 0.25 -20.49 -5.06
N LEU A 321 0.24 -19.59 -6.07
CA LEU A 321 0.23 -19.91 -7.50
C LEU A 321 1.59 -19.67 -8.18
N GLY A 322 2.48 -18.88 -7.57
CA GLY A 322 3.75 -18.46 -8.15
C GLY A 322 3.63 -17.31 -9.17
N TYR A 323 2.42 -16.84 -9.45
CA TYR A 323 2.13 -15.74 -10.38
C TYR A 323 0.87 -14.98 -9.94
N ASP A 324 0.64 -13.81 -10.53
CA ASP A 324 -0.58 -13.04 -10.34
C ASP A 324 -1.18 -12.55 -11.67
N GLN A 325 -2.50 -12.54 -11.76
CA GLN A 325 -3.29 -12.10 -12.93
C GLN A 325 -4.05 -10.79 -12.69
N LEU A 326 -4.14 -10.32 -11.45
CA LEU A 326 -4.85 -9.08 -11.10
C LEU A 326 -4.00 -7.84 -11.39
N MET A 327 -2.71 -7.89 -11.09
CA MET A 327 -1.76 -6.79 -11.26
C MET A 327 -1.63 -6.33 -12.73
N PRO A 328 -1.60 -7.23 -13.73
CA PRO A 328 -1.79 -6.86 -15.13
C PRO A 328 -3.05 -5.99 -15.36
N MET A 329 -4.17 -6.38 -14.76
CA MET A 329 -5.44 -5.63 -14.87
C MET A 329 -5.40 -4.32 -14.11
N MET A 330 -4.70 -4.25 -12.98
CA MET A 330 -4.46 -3.00 -12.26
C MET A 330 -3.64 -2.02 -13.11
N PHE A 331 -2.65 -2.52 -13.86
CA PHE A 331 -1.86 -1.68 -14.76
C PHE A 331 -2.69 -1.15 -15.94
N ILE A 332 -3.55 -1.99 -16.52
CA ILE A 332 -4.54 -1.53 -17.51
C ILE A 332 -5.43 -0.42 -16.95
N ALA A 333 -5.99 -0.60 -15.75
CA ALA A 333 -6.81 0.43 -15.12
C ALA A 333 -6.04 1.73 -14.92
N ASN A 334 -4.76 1.64 -14.51
CA ASN A 334 -3.88 2.79 -14.36
C ASN A 334 -3.69 3.55 -15.69
N LEU A 335 -3.41 2.82 -16.78
CA LEU A 335 -3.27 3.38 -18.12
C LEU A 335 -4.58 3.99 -18.65
N SER A 336 -5.74 3.40 -18.31
CA SER A 336 -7.03 3.98 -18.66
C SER A 336 -7.22 5.37 -18.03
N ILE A 337 -6.83 5.54 -16.77
CA ILE A 337 -6.91 6.83 -16.07
C ILE A 337 -5.95 7.84 -16.70
N VAL A 338 -4.74 7.40 -17.04
CA VAL A 338 -3.73 8.22 -17.74
C VAL A 338 -4.25 8.70 -19.09
N GLY A 339 -4.82 7.80 -19.91
CA GLY A 339 -5.34 8.15 -21.23
C GLY A 339 -6.47 9.18 -21.17
N ALA A 340 -7.39 9.02 -20.21
CA ALA A 340 -8.48 9.97 -19.99
C ALA A 340 -7.97 11.33 -19.51
N ALA A 341 -7.00 11.36 -18.59
CA ALA A 341 -6.39 12.60 -18.12
C ALA A 341 -5.63 13.31 -19.25
N ALA A 342 -4.91 12.55 -20.09
CA ALA A 342 -4.21 13.10 -21.24
C ALA A 342 -5.17 13.74 -22.25
N ALA A 343 -6.35 13.15 -22.49
CA ALA A 343 -7.38 13.78 -23.30
C ALA A 343 -7.89 15.10 -22.70
N CYS A 344 -8.04 15.16 -21.38
CA CYS A 344 -8.45 16.38 -20.67
C CYS A 344 -7.41 17.52 -20.81
N TYR A 345 -6.13 17.21 -21.02
CA TYR A 345 -5.09 18.22 -21.24
C TYR A 345 -5.38 19.06 -22.50
N PHE A 346 -5.83 18.41 -23.57
CA PHE A 346 -6.20 19.07 -24.82
C PHE A 346 -7.54 19.81 -24.73
N ARG A 347 -8.35 19.52 -23.72
CA ARG A 347 -9.62 20.22 -23.42
C ARG A 347 -9.47 21.33 -22.38
N ALA A 348 -8.32 21.44 -21.72
CA ALA A 348 -8.02 22.48 -20.75
C ALA A 348 -7.85 23.85 -21.43
N GLU A 349 -8.52 24.88 -20.91
CA GLU A 349 -8.55 26.21 -21.54
C GLU A 349 -7.50 27.16 -20.93
N THR A 350 -7.17 26.99 -19.65
CA THR A 350 -6.21 27.88 -18.96
C THR A 350 -4.81 27.25 -18.81
N PRO A 351 -3.74 28.06 -18.75
CA PRO A 351 -2.39 27.57 -18.45
C PRO A 351 -2.31 26.79 -17.13
N GLN A 352 -3.04 27.26 -16.11
CA GLN A 352 -3.10 26.61 -14.79
C GLN A 352 -3.76 25.22 -14.88
N GLU A 353 -4.86 25.09 -15.61
CA GLU A 353 -5.50 23.80 -15.84
C GLU A 353 -4.59 22.84 -16.61
N LYS A 354 -3.94 23.32 -17.68
CA LYS A 354 -2.96 22.51 -18.43
C LYS A 354 -1.82 22.02 -17.55
N GLN A 355 -1.29 22.87 -16.67
CA GLN A 355 -0.24 22.49 -15.73
C GLN A 355 -0.72 21.40 -14.74
N ILE A 356 -1.92 21.56 -14.18
CA ILE A 356 -2.50 20.57 -13.25
C ILE A 356 -2.75 19.23 -13.96
N VAL A 357 -3.34 19.25 -15.16
CA VAL A 357 -3.62 18.02 -15.90
C VAL A 357 -2.34 17.36 -16.38
N GLY A 358 -1.39 18.13 -16.93
CA GLY A 358 -0.11 17.60 -17.42
C GLY A 358 0.71 16.94 -16.32
N SER A 359 0.84 17.58 -15.15
CA SER A 359 1.52 16.98 -13.99
C SER A 359 0.81 15.72 -13.49
N SER A 360 -0.52 15.68 -13.56
CA SER A 360 -1.30 14.49 -13.19
C SER A 360 -1.12 13.32 -14.17
N VAL A 361 -0.98 13.59 -15.47
CA VAL A 361 -0.67 12.58 -16.49
C VAL A 361 0.71 11.97 -16.23
N ILE A 362 1.73 12.82 -16.00
CA ILE A 362 3.09 12.37 -15.68
C ILE A 362 3.07 11.50 -14.41
N SER A 363 2.41 11.96 -13.35
CA SER A 363 2.22 11.19 -12.11
C SER A 363 1.59 9.81 -12.38
N GLY A 364 0.55 9.76 -13.21
CA GLY A 364 -0.13 8.51 -13.55
C GLY A 364 0.74 7.53 -14.33
N ILE A 365 1.56 8.02 -15.27
CA ILE A 365 2.55 7.18 -15.99
C ILE A 365 3.55 6.53 -15.02
N LEU A 366 3.93 7.28 -13.98
CA LEU A 366 4.80 6.80 -12.89
C LEU A 366 4.06 5.91 -11.89
N GLY A 367 2.78 5.61 -12.10
CA GLY A 367 1.98 4.68 -11.29
C GLY A 367 1.20 5.33 -10.15
N ILE A 368 1.16 6.66 -10.06
CA ILE A 368 0.41 7.40 -9.04
C ILE A 368 -0.77 8.10 -9.75
N THR A 369 -1.95 7.49 -9.71
CA THR A 369 -3.14 7.95 -10.44
C THR A 369 -4.07 8.84 -9.64
N GLU A 370 -3.87 9.01 -8.33
CA GLU A 370 -4.71 9.84 -7.48
C GLU A 370 -4.80 11.29 -7.98
N PRO A 371 -3.71 11.96 -8.41
CA PRO A 371 -3.80 13.30 -8.97
C PRO A 371 -4.65 13.36 -10.24
N ALA A 372 -4.53 12.37 -11.14
CA ALA A 372 -5.35 12.28 -12.35
C ALA A 372 -6.82 12.01 -12.01
N LEU A 373 -7.07 11.08 -11.09
CA LEU A 373 -8.41 10.66 -10.74
C LEU A 373 -9.18 11.76 -10.01
N PHE A 374 -8.63 12.30 -8.91
CA PHE A 374 -9.28 13.32 -8.08
C PHE A 374 -9.08 14.75 -8.61
N GLY A 375 -7.95 15.04 -9.25
CA GLY A 375 -7.63 16.37 -9.76
C GLY A 375 -8.26 16.67 -11.12
N VAL A 376 -8.56 15.62 -11.90
CA VAL A 376 -9.06 15.74 -13.28
C VAL A 376 -10.36 14.94 -13.47
N LEU A 377 -10.34 13.61 -13.42
CA LEU A 377 -11.46 12.77 -13.88
C LEU A 377 -12.75 12.91 -13.04
N THR A 378 -12.67 13.14 -11.73
CA THR A 378 -13.88 13.37 -10.91
C THR A 378 -14.62 14.66 -11.28
N LYS A 379 -13.90 15.66 -11.81
CA LYS A 379 -14.50 16.90 -12.33
C LYS A 379 -15.21 16.65 -13.66
N TYR A 380 -14.76 15.64 -14.41
CA TYR A 380 -15.32 15.24 -15.69
C TYR A 380 -15.92 13.83 -15.61
N LYS A 381 -17.16 13.72 -15.13
CA LYS A 381 -17.86 12.41 -15.00
C LYS A 381 -17.78 11.56 -16.28
N LYS A 382 -17.84 12.19 -17.45
CA LYS A 382 -17.68 11.54 -18.76
C LYS A 382 -16.26 11.01 -19.01
N ALA A 383 -15.22 11.70 -18.55
CA ALA A 383 -13.83 11.21 -18.61
C ALA A 383 -13.63 10.00 -17.70
N PHE A 384 -14.22 10.03 -16.49
CA PHE A 384 -14.17 8.88 -15.58
C PHE A 384 -14.91 7.66 -16.17
N ALA A 385 -16.09 7.87 -16.78
CA ALA A 385 -16.81 6.81 -17.48
C ALA A 385 -16.00 6.24 -18.66
N ALA A 386 -15.39 7.11 -19.48
CA ALA A 386 -14.53 6.72 -20.58
C ALA A 386 -13.31 5.91 -20.11
N ALA A 387 -12.64 6.33 -19.04
CA ALA A 387 -11.55 5.57 -18.42
C ALA A 387 -12.03 4.20 -17.95
N THR A 388 -13.18 4.13 -17.30
CA THR A 388 -13.76 2.87 -16.81
C THR A 388 -14.08 1.91 -17.97
N ILE A 389 -14.69 2.40 -19.05
CA ILE A 389 -14.97 1.60 -20.25
C ILE A 389 -13.68 1.07 -20.88
N ALA A 390 -12.68 1.94 -21.04
CA ALA A 390 -11.38 1.52 -21.56
C ALA A 390 -10.70 0.48 -20.66
N SER A 391 -10.80 0.65 -19.33
CA SER A 391 -10.29 -0.33 -18.37
C SER A 391 -11.00 -1.68 -18.51
N ILE A 392 -12.32 -1.69 -18.68
CA ILE A 392 -13.10 -2.93 -18.89
C ILE A 392 -12.61 -3.67 -20.14
N ILE A 393 -12.49 -2.95 -21.27
CA ILE A 393 -12.09 -3.53 -22.55
C ILE A 393 -10.64 -4.05 -22.46
N GLY A 394 -9.73 -3.24 -21.93
CA GLY A 394 -8.33 -3.60 -21.75
C GLY A 394 -8.15 -4.80 -20.83
N SER A 395 -8.81 -4.79 -19.66
CA SER A 395 -8.66 -5.84 -18.65
C SER A 395 -9.31 -7.14 -19.11
N GLY A 396 -10.45 -7.06 -19.81
CA GLY A 396 -11.06 -8.20 -20.49
C GLY A 396 -10.14 -8.80 -21.54
N PHE A 397 -9.50 -7.98 -22.38
CA PHE A 397 -8.55 -8.44 -23.39
C PHE A 397 -7.36 -9.17 -22.78
N ILE A 398 -6.64 -8.53 -21.85
CA ILE A 398 -5.46 -9.18 -21.25
C ILE A 398 -5.84 -10.38 -20.37
N GLY A 399 -7.06 -10.39 -19.82
CA GLY A 399 -7.64 -11.54 -19.13
C GLY A 399 -7.80 -12.73 -20.07
N THR A 400 -8.40 -12.52 -21.24
CA THR A 400 -8.57 -13.55 -22.29
C THR A 400 -7.26 -14.23 -22.69
N PHE A 401 -6.19 -13.44 -22.85
CA PHE A 401 -4.87 -13.97 -23.21
C PHE A 401 -4.05 -14.50 -22.03
N GLY A 402 -4.62 -14.45 -20.81
CA GLY A 402 -3.99 -15.00 -19.62
C GLY A 402 -2.70 -14.29 -19.23
N VAL A 403 -2.61 -12.98 -19.44
CA VAL A 403 -1.41 -12.20 -19.06
C VAL A 403 -1.13 -12.35 -17.57
N ARG A 404 0.11 -12.68 -17.22
CA ARG A 404 0.58 -12.95 -15.85
C ARG A 404 1.82 -12.14 -15.52
N LEU A 405 2.01 -11.92 -14.22
CA LEU A 405 3.26 -11.43 -13.62
C LEU A 405 3.82 -12.47 -12.65
N PHE A 406 5.14 -12.49 -12.44
CA PHE A 406 5.84 -13.41 -11.53
C PHE A 406 6.52 -12.71 -10.33
N GLY A 407 6.30 -11.41 -10.19
CA GLY A 407 6.76 -10.62 -9.06
C GLY A 407 5.86 -9.41 -8.85
N TYR A 408 5.74 -8.97 -7.60
CA TYR A 408 4.96 -7.79 -7.26
C TYR A 408 5.66 -6.53 -7.73
N ILE A 409 5.00 -5.73 -8.56
CA ILE A 409 5.54 -4.45 -9.06
C ILE A 409 4.46 -3.37 -9.07
N THR A 410 4.84 -2.10 -8.85
CA THR A 410 3.90 -0.99 -8.98
C THR A 410 3.29 -0.96 -10.38
N SER A 411 2.08 -0.41 -10.56
CA SER A 411 1.44 -0.31 -11.87
C SER A 411 1.96 0.91 -12.65
N SER A 412 3.18 0.84 -13.20
CA SER A 412 3.86 1.98 -13.82
C SER A 412 4.55 1.62 -15.15
N ILE A 413 5.03 2.63 -15.89
CA ILE A 413 5.84 2.39 -17.10
C ILE A 413 7.13 1.61 -16.79
N PHE A 414 7.70 1.75 -15.59
CA PHE A 414 8.89 1.01 -15.18
C PHE A 414 8.61 -0.48 -15.01
N SER A 415 7.35 -0.89 -15.03
CA SER A 415 6.94 -2.26 -14.82
C SER A 415 6.96 -3.08 -16.11
N ILE A 416 7.08 -2.44 -17.27
CA ILE A 416 7.15 -3.08 -18.58
C ILE A 416 8.18 -4.23 -18.63
N PRO A 417 9.42 -4.08 -18.09
CA PRO A 417 10.40 -5.17 -18.11
C PRO A 417 9.93 -6.44 -17.36
N ALA A 418 9.04 -6.30 -16.37
CA ALA A 418 8.51 -7.44 -15.62
C ALA A 418 7.50 -8.29 -16.42
N TYR A 419 6.99 -7.77 -17.55
CA TYR A 419 6.08 -8.48 -18.45
C TYR A 419 6.79 -9.21 -19.59
N ILE A 420 8.12 -9.06 -19.71
CA ILE A 420 8.89 -9.76 -20.73
C ILE A 420 8.62 -11.26 -20.59
N GLY A 421 8.34 -11.92 -21.71
CA GLY A 421 7.94 -13.32 -21.75
C GLY A 421 6.83 -13.59 -22.77
N PRO A 422 6.18 -14.77 -22.70
CA PRO A 422 5.28 -15.24 -23.75
C PRO A 422 4.04 -14.35 -23.94
N TRP A 423 3.60 -13.68 -22.87
CA TRP A 423 2.41 -12.84 -22.90
C TRP A 423 2.71 -11.36 -23.18
N PHE A 424 3.98 -10.98 -23.37
CA PHE A 424 4.38 -9.58 -23.50
C PHE A 424 3.62 -8.87 -24.63
N ILE A 425 3.44 -9.53 -25.78
CA ILE A 425 2.75 -8.94 -26.92
C ILE A 425 1.28 -8.63 -26.60
N TYR A 426 0.60 -9.52 -25.88
CA TYR A 426 -0.78 -9.29 -25.47
C TYR A 426 -0.88 -8.21 -24.39
N ALA A 427 0.08 -8.14 -23.47
CA ALA A 427 0.17 -7.05 -22.51
C ALA A 427 0.35 -5.70 -23.22
N ALA A 428 1.28 -5.61 -24.18
CA ALA A 428 1.57 -4.42 -24.96
C ALA A 428 0.37 -3.95 -25.80
N ILE A 429 -0.31 -4.87 -26.49
CA ILE A 429 -1.55 -4.57 -27.22
C ILE A 429 -2.60 -4.05 -26.25
N GLY A 430 -2.79 -4.72 -25.10
CA GLY A 430 -3.71 -4.28 -24.06
C GLY A 430 -3.44 -2.86 -23.57
N TRP A 431 -2.18 -2.51 -23.31
CA TRP A 431 -1.76 -1.18 -22.87
C TRP A 431 -2.06 -0.10 -23.90
N ILE A 432 -1.63 -0.31 -25.15
CA ILE A 432 -1.82 0.64 -26.25
C ILE A 432 -3.31 0.80 -26.53
N MET A 433 -4.05 -0.31 -26.64
CA MET A 433 -5.48 -0.31 -26.86
C MET A 433 -6.22 0.47 -25.77
N THR A 434 -5.90 0.22 -24.50
CA THR A 434 -6.52 0.91 -23.36
C THR A 434 -6.25 2.42 -23.39
N LEU A 435 -4.99 2.81 -23.61
CA LEU A 435 -4.62 4.23 -23.71
C LEU A 435 -5.37 4.93 -24.84
N VAL A 436 -5.41 4.32 -26.03
CA VAL A 436 -6.06 4.88 -27.22
C VAL A 436 -7.57 4.98 -27.03
N ILE A 437 -8.22 3.92 -26.54
CA ILE A 437 -9.67 3.93 -26.28
C ILE A 437 -10.00 4.98 -25.23
N SER A 438 -9.28 5.00 -24.10
CA SER A 438 -9.54 5.95 -23.02
C SER A 438 -9.35 7.40 -23.47
N PHE A 439 -8.26 7.67 -24.19
CA PHE A 439 -7.99 8.98 -24.76
C PHE A 439 -9.08 9.40 -25.74
N THR A 440 -9.42 8.54 -26.70
CA THR A 440 -10.38 8.86 -27.76
C THR A 440 -11.77 9.10 -27.20
N LEU A 441 -12.27 8.19 -26.35
CA LEU A 441 -13.58 8.35 -25.70
C LEU A 441 -13.61 9.61 -24.84
N SER A 442 -12.57 9.86 -24.03
CA SER A 442 -12.51 11.06 -23.21
C SER A 442 -12.44 12.32 -24.08
N TYR A 443 -11.62 12.33 -25.14
CA TYR A 443 -11.48 13.49 -26.01
C TYR A 443 -12.80 13.83 -26.72
N VAL A 444 -13.56 12.83 -27.17
CA VAL A 444 -14.84 13.03 -27.87
C VAL A 444 -15.95 13.43 -26.89
N PHE A 445 -16.08 12.74 -25.75
CA PHE A 445 -17.24 12.91 -24.86
C PHE A 445 -17.05 13.98 -23.78
N VAL A 446 -15.80 14.34 -23.44
CA VAL A 446 -15.53 15.43 -22.50
C VAL A 446 -15.74 16.75 -23.22
N VAL A 447 -16.87 17.39 -22.90
CA VAL A 447 -17.13 18.80 -23.25
C VAL A 447 -16.20 19.68 -22.40
N LYS A 448 -15.76 20.81 -22.97
CA LYS A 448 -14.87 21.81 -22.34
C LYS A 448 -15.15 22.01 -20.86
N MET A 449 -14.09 22.24 -20.09
CA MET A 449 -14.15 22.42 -18.64
C MET A 449 -15.25 23.41 -18.25
N ASP A 450 -16.29 22.88 -17.62
CA ASP A 450 -17.49 23.66 -17.35
C ASP A 450 -17.15 24.79 -16.35
N LYS A 451 -17.43 26.03 -16.75
CA LYS A 451 -17.14 27.24 -15.96
C LYS A 451 -17.95 27.28 -14.65
N SER A 452 -18.93 26.39 -14.49
CA SER A 452 -19.88 26.33 -13.37
C SER A 452 -19.24 26.07 -12.00
N ASN A 453 -18.05 25.47 -11.93
CA ASN A 453 -17.33 25.26 -10.66
C ASN A 453 -16.40 26.40 -10.22
N ARG A 454 -16.35 27.53 -10.95
CA ARG A 454 -15.62 28.74 -10.51
C ARG A 454 -16.36 29.55 -9.42
N SER A 455 -17.64 29.27 -9.17
CA SER A 455 -18.50 30.08 -8.30
C SER A 455 -18.30 29.84 -6.79
N VAL A 456 -17.62 28.77 -6.36
CA VAL A 456 -17.50 28.45 -4.93
C VAL A 456 -16.25 29.08 -4.28
N THR A 457 -15.21 29.42 -5.05
CA THR A 457 -13.98 30.02 -4.52
C THR A 457 -13.90 31.54 -4.62
N ASN A 458 -14.71 32.19 -5.47
CA ASN A 458 -14.68 33.66 -5.62
C ASN A 458 -15.73 34.44 -4.81
N ASN A 459 -16.68 33.78 -4.15
CA ASN A 459 -17.76 34.45 -3.41
C ASN A 459 -17.45 34.75 -1.94
N LYS A 460 -16.21 34.58 -1.47
CA LYS A 460 -15.81 34.96 -0.10
C LYS A 460 -15.02 36.27 0.00
N HIS A 461 -14.88 37.04 -1.09
CA HIS A 461 -14.21 38.35 -1.09
C HIS A 461 -15.09 39.50 -1.62
N LYS A 462 -16.41 39.29 -1.66
CA LYS A 462 -17.38 40.37 -1.78
C LYS A 462 -18.49 40.12 -0.78
N ILE A 463 -18.39 40.80 0.35
CA ILE A 463 -19.39 41.19 1.37
C ILE A 463 -18.61 41.22 2.70
N ALA A 464 -18.64 42.40 3.32
CA ALA A 464 -17.91 42.87 4.51
C ALA A 464 -16.55 43.49 4.22
#